data_AF-A0A8H7AIM1-F1
#
_entry.id   AF-A0A8H7AIM1-F1
#
_cell.length_a   1.000
_cell.length_b   1.000
_cell.length_c   1.000
_cell.angle_alpha   90.00
_cell.angle_beta   90.00
_cell.angle_gamma   90.00
#
_symmetry.space_group_name_H-M   'P 1'
#
loop_
_entity.id
_entity.type
_entity.pdbx_description
1 polymer ?
#
loop_
_entity_poly.entity_id
_entity_poly.type
_entity_poly.pdbx_seq_one_letter_code
_entity_poly.pdbx_strand_id
1 'polypeptide(L)'
;MSSIEDQSNQARGFKSTLSNPKVSEEAKENARAQLDAMGGGPSIPDESGETKDKNPGNVAGGLKAATNNPQVSEEGKKAAQKKLDNM
;
A
#
# COMPACT_ATOMS: atom_id res chain seq x y z
N MET A 1 -8.06 -2.18 25.28
CA MET A 1 -8.53 -1.65 23.98
C MET A 1 -7.73 -2.36 22.90
N SER A 2 -8.18 -3.55 22.48
CA SER A 2 -7.53 -4.41 21.50
C SER A 2 -8.66 -4.89 20.58
N SER A 3 -8.94 -4.17 19.49
CA SER A 3 -10.13 -4.51 18.69
C SER A 3 -10.07 -4.16 17.22
N ILE A 4 -9.17 -3.31 16.74
CA ILE A 4 -9.15 -2.92 15.31
C ILE A 4 -7.78 -3.18 14.68
N GLU A 5 -6.69 -2.85 15.40
CA GLU A 5 -5.33 -3.13 14.95
C GLU A 5 -5.03 -4.63 14.89
N ASP A 6 -5.47 -5.40 15.89
CA ASP A 6 -5.29 -6.85 15.92
C ASP A 6 -5.98 -7.53 14.74
N GLN A 7 -7.20 -7.11 14.41
CA GLN A 7 -7.95 -7.63 13.25
C GLN A 7 -7.26 -7.28 11.93
N SER A 8 -6.74 -6.05 11.81
CA SER A 8 -5.99 -5.61 10.63
C SER A 8 -4.68 -6.39 10.44
N ASN A 9 -3.97 -6.67 11.53
CA ASN A 9 -2.73 -7.46 11.49
C ASN A 9 -3.00 -8.93 11.19
N GLN A 10 -4.07 -9.50 11.74
CA GLN A 10 -4.52 -10.86 11.43
C GLN A 10 -4.90 -11.00 9.96
N ALA A 11 -5.70 -10.07 9.41
CA ALA A 11 -6.08 -10.08 8.00
C ALA A 11 -4.86 -10.02 7.07
N ARG A 12 -3.85 -9.18 7.39
CA ARG A 12 -2.59 -9.13 6.65
C ARG A 12 -1.85 -10.48 6.68
N GLY A 13 -1.78 -11.12 7.85
CA GLY A 13 -1.18 -12.44 8.01
C GLY A 13 -1.86 -13.50 7.15
N PHE A 14 -3.19 -13.58 7.19
CA PHE A 14 -3.94 -14.51 6.34
C PHE A 14 -3.73 -14.24 4.86
N LYS A 15 -3.71 -12.97 4.42
CA LYS A 15 -3.40 -12.62 3.03
C LYS A 15 -2.01 -13.13 2.60
N SER A 16 -1.01 -13.02 3.48
CA SER A 16 0.33 -13.59 3.22
C SER A 16 0.31 -15.12 3.09
N THR A 17 -0.51 -15.83 3.88
CA THR A 17 -0.63 -17.28 3.73
C THR A 17 -1.20 -17.70 2.38
N LEU A 18 -2.14 -16.91 1.81
CA LEU A 18 -2.70 -17.17 0.48
C LEU A 18 -1.69 -17.02 -0.65
N SER A 19 -0.78 -16.04 -0.53
CA SER A 19 0.24 -15.78 -1.54
C SER A 19 1.47 -16.69 -1.42
N ASN A 20 1.63 -17.41 -0.31
CA ASN A 20 2.82 -18.22 -0.08
C ASN A 20 2.69 -19.59 -0.76
N PRO A 21 3.54 -19.93 -1.75
CA PRO A 21 3.48 -21.21 -2.45
C PRO A 21 3.90 -22.41 -1.58
N LYS A 22 4.53 -22.17 -0.41
CA LYS A 22 4.93 -23.22 0.54
C LYS A 22 3.81 -23.63 1.50
N VAL A 23 2.66 -22.95 1.45
CA VAL A 23 1.51 -23.22 2.31
C VAL A 23 0.59 -24.23 1.62
N SER A 24 0.04 -25.17 2.38
CA SER A 24 -0.90 -26.17 1.87
C SER A 24 -2.22 -25.53 1.44
N GLU A 25 -2.91 -26.17 0.50
CA GLU A 25 -4.20 -25.68 -0.01
C GLU A 25 -5.26 -25.60 1.10
N GLU A 26 -5.28 -26.58 2.01
CA GLU A 26 -6.18 -26.58 3.18
C GLU A 26 -5.95 -25.37 4.09
N ALA A 27 -4.69 -24.99 4.32
CA ALA A 27 -4.36 -23.81 5.12
C ALA A 27 -4.73 -22.50 4.41
N LYS A 28 -4.64 -22.45 3.08
CA LYS A 28 -5.11 -21.30 2.29
C LYS A 28 -6.63 -21.19 2.33
N GLU A 29 -7.34 -22.29 2.20
CA GLU A 29 -8.81 -22.30 2.27
C GLU A 29 -9.30 -21.81 3.63
N ASN A 30 -8.67 -22.29 4.70
CA ASN A 30 -8.96 -21.85 6.05
C ASN A 30 -8.65 -20.34 6.25
N ALA A 31 -7.53 -19.86 5.72
CA ALA A 31 -7.19 -18.43 5.76
C ALA A 31 -8.18 -17.56 4.97
N ARG A 32 -8.72 -18.04 3.85
CA ARG A 32 -9.80 -17.36 3.11
C ARG A 32 -11.07 -17.28 3.94
N ALA A 33 -11.47 -18.38 4.57
CA ALA A 33 -12.66 -18.42 5.41
C ALA A 33 -12.56 -17.47 6.62
N GLN A 34 -11.38 -17.39 7.25
CA GLN A 34 -11.14 -16.46 8.35
C GLN A 34 -11.14 -15.00 7.90
N LEU A 35 -10.58 -14.68 6.74
CA LEU A 35 -10.67 -13.35 6.15
C LEU A 35 -12.12 -12.93 5.90
N ASP A 36 -12.93 -13.82 5.32
CA ASP A 36 -14.35 -13.58 5.07
C ASP A 36 -15.14 -13.36 6.37
N ALA A 37 -14.91 -14.22 7.37
CA ALA A 37 -15.55 -14.12 8.69
C ALA A 37 -15.18 -12.85 9.47
N MET A 38 -13.98 -12.30 9.24
CA MET A 38 -13.55 -11.02 9.84
C MET A 38 -14.18 -9.80 9.16
N GLY A 39 -15.12 -9.99 8.21
CA GLY A 39 -15.68 -8.92 7.39
C GLY A 39 -14.75 -8.45 6.28
N GLY A 40 -13.61 -9.15 6.12
CA GLY A 40 -12.64 -8.99 5.04
C GLY A 40 -12.92 -9.97 3.91
N GLY A 41 -14.15 -9.95 3.37
CA GLY A 41 -14.37 -10.45 2.02
C GLY A 41 -13.42 -9.77 1.02
N PRO A 42 -13.44 -10.10 -0.29
CA PRO A 42 -12.57 -9.48 -1.30
C PRO A 42 -12.92 -8.00 -1.58
N SER A 43 -13.23 -7.22 -0.55
CA SER A 43 -13.15 -5.78 -0.47
C SER A 43 -11.90 -5.40 0.33
N ILE A 44 -10.74 -5.88 -0.10
CA ILE A 44 -9.60 -4.97 -0.08
C ILE A 44 -9.75 -4.23 -1.41
N PRO A 45 -10.13 -2.94 -1.40
CA PRO A 45 -9.96 -2.14 -2.59
C PRO A 45 -8.49 -2.29 -2.96
N ASP A 46 -8.30 -2.95 -4.09
CA ASP A 46 -7.18 -2.79 -4.98
C ASP A 46 -5.92 -2.22 -4.30
N GLU A 47 -4.97 -3.09 -3.98
CA GLU A 47 -3.58 -2.72 -3.63
C GLU A 47 -2.85 -2.04 -4.82
N SER A 48 -3.60 -1.53 -5.80
CA SER A 48 -3.21 -0.82 -7.00
C SER A 48 -4.34 0.16 -7.47
N GLY A 49 -5.08 0.85 -6.58
CA GLY A 49 -6.16 1.71 -7.10
C GLY A 49 -6.76 2.83 -6.26
N GLU A 50 -6.83 2.76 -4.92
CA GLU A 50 -7.62 3.74 -4.16
C GLU A 50 -6.80 4.86 -3.53
N THR A 51 -6.73 5.95 -4.29
CA THR A 51 -6.36 7.30 -3.88
C THR A 51 -7.39 7.90 -2.94
N LYS A 52 -6.98 8.40 -1.76
CA LYS A 52 -7.62 9.43 -0.89
C LYS A 52 -7.05 9.22 0.52
N ASP A 53 -5.77 9.43 0.79
CA ASP A 53 -5.12 10.73 0.79
C ASP A 53 -3.66 10.50 0.40
N LYS A 54 -3.29 10.86 -0.83
CA LYS A 54 -1.87 11.08 -1.13
C LYS A 54 -1.49 12.25 -0.24
N ASN A 55 -0.87 11.95 0.89
CA ASN A 55 -0.47 12.94 1.88
C ASN A 55 0.31 14.03 1.11
N PRO A 56 -0.29 15.21 0.83
CA PRO A 56 0.24 16.12 -0.20
C PRO A 56 1.64 16.59 0.19
N GLY A 57 1.93 16.65 1.50
CA GLY A 57 3.26 16.88 2.05
C GLY A 57 4.30 15.80 1.65
N ASN A 58 3.92 14.52 1.58
CA ASN A 58 4.84 13.46 1.16
C ASN A 58 5.13 13.53 -0.34
N VAL A 59 4.12 13.87 -1.15
CA VAL A 59 4.33 14.03 -2.59
C VAL A 59 5.18 15.25 -2.89
N ALA A 60 4.87 16.39 -2.27
CA ALA A 60 5.68 17.60 -2.35
C ALA A 60 7.11 17.36 -1.85
N GLY A 61 7.27 16.63 -0.74
CA GLY A 61 8.57 16.22 -0.19
C GLY A 61 9.37 15.36 -1.17
N GLY A 62 8.73 14.38 -1.80
CA GLY A 62 9.35 13.53 -2.83
C GLY A 62 9.78 14.31 -4.07
N LEU A 63 8.94 15.24 -4.55
CA LEU A 63 9.27 16.12 -5.68
C LEU A 63 10.41 17.09 -5.35
N LYS A 64 10.44 17.63 -4.12
CA LYS A 64 11.53 18.47 -3.62
C LYS A 64 12.85 17.69 -3.52
N ALA A 65 12.79 16.45 -3.04
CA ALA A 65 13.95 15.56 -2.99
C ALA A 65 14.47 15.26 -4.41
N ALA A 66 13.57 14.95 -5.35
CA ALA A 66 13.94 14.70 -6.74
C ALA A 66 14.62 15.92 -7.40
N THR A 67 14.22 17.14 -7.04
CA THR A 67 14.82 18.39 -7.54
C THR A 67 16.26 18.59 -7.04
N ASN A 68 16.56 18.19 -5.80
CA ASN A 68 17.89 18.36 -5.19
C ASN A 68 18.81 17.14 -5.37
N ASN A 69 18.29 16.03 -5.88
CA ASN A 69 19.05 14.79 -5.99
C ASN A 69 20.03 14.86 -7.18
N PRO A 70 21.36 14.74 -6.95
CA PRO A 70 22.35 14.76 -8.02
C PRO A 70 22.26 13.55 -8.98
N GLN A 71 21.62 12.45 -8.58
CA GLN A 71 21.39 11.27 -9.42
C GLN A 71 20.23 11.45 -10.40
N VAL A 72 19.42 12.51 -10.26
CA VAL A 72 18.30 12.80 -11.16
C VAL A 72 18.79 13.69 -12.30
N SER A 73 18.37 13.37 -13.52
CA SER A 73 18.69 14.16 -14.70
C SER A 73 18.09 15.56 -14.62
N GLU A 74 18.71 16.54 -15.29
CA GLU A 74 18.24 17.94 -15.30
C GLU A 74 16.78 18.07 -15.77
N GLU A 75 16.37 17.28 -16.78
CA GLU A 75 14.97 17.25 -17.24
C GLU A 75 14.02 16.70 -16.17
N GLY A 76 14.45 15.65 -15.45
CA GLY A 76 13.70 15.07 -14.33
C GLY A 76 13.52 16.04 -13.17
N LYS A 77 14.56 16.81 -12.83
CA LYS A 77 14.49 17.89 -11.83
C LYS A 77 13.51 18.97 -12.26
N LYS A 78 13.57 19.40 -13.53
CA LYS A 78 12.67 20.43 -14.07
C LYS A 78 11.21 19.99 -14.07
N ALA A 79 10.95 18.73 -14.41
CA ALA A 79 9.62 18.13 -14.35
C ALA A 79 9.11 17.99 -12.91
N ALA A 80 9.97 17.58 -11.96
CA ALA A 80 9.63 17.50 -10.54
C ALA A 80 9.29 18.88 -9.97
N GLN A 81 10.08 19.90 -10.31
CA GLN A 81 9.85 21.27 -9.88
C GLN A 81 8.58 21.86 -10.48
N LYS A 82 8.30 21.62 -11.76
CA LYS A 82 7.02 22.03 -12.38
C LYS A 82 5.82 21.38 -11.69
N LYS A 83 5.90 20.09 -11.34
CA LYS A 83 4.82 19.42 -10.60
C LYS A 83 4.66 19.96 -9.18
N LEU A 84 5.77 20.33 -8.53
CA LEU A 84 5.76 20.93 -7.20
C LEU A 84 5.13 22.33 -7.20
N ASP A 85 5.33 23.10 -8.27
CA ASP A 85 4.76 24.44 -8.45
C ASP A 85 3.26 24.42 -8.80
N ASN A 86 2.80 23.34 -9.44
CA ASN A 86 1.38 23.12 -9.80
C ASN A 86 0.61 22.32 -8.74
N MET A 87 1.21 22.05 -7.58
CA MET A 87 0.55 21.43 -6.42
C MET A 87 -0.05 22.48 -5.51
#